data_AF-A0A9W6GM02-F1
#
_entry.id   AF-A0A9W6GM02-F1
#
_cell.length_a   1.000
_cell.length_b   1.000
_cell.length_c   1.000
_cell.angle_alpha   90.00
_cell.angle_beta   90.00
_cell.angle_gamma   90.00
#
_symmetry.space_group_name_H-M   'P 1'
#
loop_
_entity.id
_entity.type
_entity.pdbx_description
1 polymer ?
#
loop_
_entity_poly.entity_id
_entity_poly.type
_entity_poly.pdbx_seq_one_letter_code
_entity_poly.pdbx_strand_id
1 'polypeptide(L)'
;MNIKFSSEKVGRVAIAGHVGCGHCHSLNNQVQDDSPGLSVVLSLFQKATGTDLTIADFRFEGDKIIAVLENGGEGYGSVKRIYTQQEKAIIKRMIGKKAINTHTVVLEEFGRIYGQGVMETPVAVQTAIANAALNSFSRNYPEKFISTVEDLEGNFGSIVGTILDINGIPTSVLGTVNCTEGGIGPNEDLEGNSPNHSKKEIIEALGMDKLPTLIIEAMIYSGFSKGLTETTFFVRGDAEDDNPYAVEAVVEAAKELGITCKFHEGAAKRVKGALKANTEKVATKIIELGEKLKVADLSRDKVQIISELANVVSQDCGGISFMSNTLHEEIGGAGMIKRTGAVINIVVTEEYEAENPIPYLTEELLEDYVKLTVGSVEKLADKAEVATNHIVNAN
;
A
#
# COMPACT_ATOMS: atom_id res chain seq x y z
N MET A 1 -3.10 -20.91 12.94
CA MET A 1 -2.68 -19.56 13.38
C MET A 1 -3.55 -19.15 14.55
N ASN A 2 -2.94 -18.74 15.66
CA ASN A 2 -3.62 -18.18 16.82
C ASN A 2 -3.28 -16.69 16.90
N ILE A 3 -4.24 -15.82 16.62
CA ILE A 3 -4.06 -14.37 16.59
C ILE A 3 -5.11 -13.76 17.50
N LYS A 4 -4.68 -12.93 18.46
CA LYS A 4 -5.54 -12.26 19.44
C LYS A 4 -4.88 -10.96 19.90
N PHE A 5 -5.55 -10.18 20.73
CA PHE A 5 -4.90 -9.04 21.38
C PHE A 5 -3.78 -9.49 22.31
N SER A 6 -2.64 -8.79 22.28
CA SER A 6 -1.56 -8.99 23.23
C SER A 6 -1.88 -8.37 24.59
N SER A 7 -1.31 -8.94 25.65
CA SER A 7 -1.23 -8.28 26.97
C SER A 7 -0.01 -7.37 27.12
N GLU A 8 0.95 -7.46 26.19
CA GLU A 8 2.16 -6.66 26.20
C GLU A 8 1.90 -5.23 25.71
N LYS A 9 2.73 -4.30 26.18
CA LYS A 9 2.66 -2.88 25.82
C LYS A 9 3.49 -2.51 24.59
N VAL A 10 4.39 -3.39 24.16
CA VAL A 10 5.19 -3.25 22.94
C VAL A 10 5.33 -4.61 22.25
N GLY A 11 5.54 -4.60 20.93
CA GLY A 11 5.91 -5.80 20.18
C GLY A 11 7.36 -6.23 20.41
N ARG A 12 7.67 -7.46 20.02
CA ARG A 12 9.04 -7.97 19.82
C ARG A 12 9.52 -7.80 18.38
N VAL A 13 8.56 -7.77 17.46
CA VAL A 13 8.73 -7.52 16.03
C VAL A 13 7.55 -6.67 15.56
N ALA A 14 7.63 -6.13 14.35
CA ALA A 14 6.59 -5.27 13.81
C ALA A 14 6.15 -5.67 12.39
N ILE A 15 4.92 -5.32 12.05
CA ILE A 15 4.34 -5.43 10.70
C ILE A 15 3.79 -4.06 10.34
N ALA A 16 4.17 -3.54 9.18
CA ALA A 16 3.53 -2.36 8.59
C ALA A 16 2.99 -2.72 7.21
N GLY A 17 1.74 -2.37 6.96
CA GLY A 17 1.10 -2.51 5.65
C GLY A 17 0.31 -1.26 5.32
N HIS A 18 0.17 -0.99 4.03
CA HIS A 18 -0.52 0.21 3.56
C HIS A 18 -1.35 -0.02 2.30
N VAL A 19 -2.05 1.03 1.88
CA VAL A 19 -2.63 1.15 0.55
C VAL A 19 -2.41 2.56 0.02
N GLY A 20 -1.79 2.67 -1.16
CA GLY A 20 -1.87 3.84 -2.02
C GLY A 20 -3.16 3.86 -2.81
N CYS A 21 -4.15 4.65 -2.38
CA CYS A 21 -5.44 4.70 -3.06
C CYS A 21 -5.29 5.28 -4.47
N GLY A 22 -5.53 4.47 -5.50
CA GLY A 22 -5.30 4.82 -6.91
C GLY A 22 -3.87 4.63 -7.41
N HIS A 23 -2.95 4.09 -6.61
CA HIS A 23 -1.58 3.81 -7.04
C HIS A 23 -1.53 2.57 -7.92
N CYS A 24 -1.79 2.74 -9.22
CA CYS A 24 -1.83 1.62 -10.15
C CYS A 24 -0.61 1.56 -11.06
N HIS A 25 0.01 2.69 -11.37
CA HIS A 25 1.12 2.77 -12.30
C HIS A 25 2.29 3.51 -11.70
N SER A 26 3.49 3.10 -12.10
CA SER A 26 4.74 3.76 -11.75
C SER A 26 5.69 3.77 -12.96
N LEU A 27 6.90 4.28 -12.75
CA LEU A 27 7.90 4.38 -13.82
C LEU A 27 8.39 3.00 -14.28
N ASN A 28 9.01 2.99 -15.46
CA ASN A 28 9.58 1.79 -16.09
C ASN A 28 8.53 0.69 -16.33
N ASN A 29 7.30 1.08 -16.69
CA ASN A 29 6.17 0.20 -16.96
C ASN A 29 5.76 -0.68 -15.76
N GLN A 30 6.04 -0.25 -14.53
CA GLN A 30 5.51 -0.93 -13.36
C GLN A 30 3.99 -0.68 -13.26
N VAL A 31 3.25 -1.75 -13.02
CA VAL A 31 1.80 -1.74 -12.75
C VAL A 31 1.55 -2.52 -11.47
N GLN A 32 0.63 -2.07 -10.63
CA GLN A 32 0.42 -2.67 -9.32
C GLN A 32 -1.01 -2.58 -8.78
N ASP A 33 -1.36 -3.58 -7.97
CA ASP A 33 -2.30 -3.43 -6.87
C ASP A 33 -1.50 -3.13 -5.60
N ASP A 34 -1.65 -1.90 -5.11
CA ASP A 34 -0.93 -1.40 -3.94
C ASP A 34 -1.65 -1.67 -2.60
N SER A 35 -2.83 -2.30 -2.63
CA SER A 35 -3.59 -2.64 -1.43
C SER A 35 -3.19 -3.90 -0.63
N PRO A 36 -2.35 -4.84 -1.11
CA PRO A 36 -2.04 -6.07 -0.37
C PRO A 36 -1.48 -5.85 1.04
N GLY A 37 -0.67 -4.81 1.25
CA GLY A 37 -0.16 -4.47 2.57
C GLY A 37 -1.27 -4.24 3.59
N LEU A 38 -2.23 -3.38 3.24
CA LEU A 38 -3.40 -3.13 4.05
C LEU A 38 -4.28 -4.38 4.16
N SER A 39 -4.47 -5.16 3.09
CA SER A 39 -5.26 -6.40 3.14
C SER A 39 -4.73 -7.40 4.17
N VAL A 40 -3.41 -7.56 4.26
CA VAL A 40 -2.78 -8.41 5.27
C VAL A 40 -3.05 -7.87 6.67
N VAL A 41 -2.85 -6.57 6.90
CA VAL A 41 -3.12 -5.94 8.22
C VAL A 41 -4.58 -6.09 8.64
N LEU A 42 -5.52 -5.78 7.75
CA LEU A 42 -6.96 -5.94 7.99
C LEU A 42 -7.31 -7.39 8.30
N SER A 43 -6.69 -8.35 7.61
CA SER A 43 -6.89 -9.78 7.87
C SER A 43 -6.38 -10.19 9.25
N LEU A 44 -5.23 -9.66 9.70
CA LEU A 44 -4.71 -9.91 11.04
C LEU A 44 -5.64 -9.32 12.11
N PHE A 45 -6.10 -8.07 11.93
CA PHE A 45 -7.04 -7.42 12.83
C PHE A 45 -8.38 -8.17 12.88
N GLN A 46 -8.92 -8.59 11.73
CA GLN A 46 -10.15 -9.37 11.65
C GLN A 46 -9.99 -10.72 12.36
N LYS A 47 -8.88 -11.43 12.17
CA LYS A 47 -8.62 -12.71 12.88
C LYS A 47 -8.53 -12.52 14.40
N ALA A 48 -7.98 -11.39 14.87
CA ALA A 48 -7.89 -11.07 16.29
C ALA A 48 -9.23 -10.70 16.96
N THR A 49 -10.16 -10.14 16.18
CA THR A 49 -11.37 -9.50 16.71
C THR A 49 -12.68 -10.17 16.31
N GLY A 50 -12.69 -10.94 15.22
CA GLY A 50 -13.91 -11.43 14.58
C GLY A 50 -14.75 -10.35 13.92
N THR A 51 -14.20 -9.14 13.72
CA THR A 51 -14.94 -7.98 13.17
C THR A 51 -15.37 -8.24 11.73
N ASP A 52 -16.67 -8.11 11.44
CA ASP A 52 -17.16 -8.20 10.06
C ASP A 52 -16.88 -6.91 9.29
N LEU A 53 -16.21 -7.03 8.14
CA LEU A 53 -15.84 -5.92 7.26
C LEU A 53 -16.70 -5.89 5.98
N THR A 54 -17.92 -6.42 6.02
CA THR A 54 -18.85 -6.35 4.89
C THR A 54 -19.32 -4.91 4.66
N ILE A 55 -19.31 -4.48 3.40
CA ILE A 55 -19.85 -3.17 2.98
C ILE A 55 -21.38 -3.23 3.03
N ALA A 56 -21.98 -2.39 3.88
CA ALA A 56 -23.42 -2.32 4.08
C ALA A 56 -24.09 -1.28 3.15
N ASP A 57 -23.48 -0.11 2.99
CA ASP A 57 -24.06 0.99 2.20
C ASP A 57 -23.00 1.98 1.68
N PHE A 58 -23.40 2.77 0.68
CA PHE A 58 -22.70 3.98 0.25
C PHE A 58 -23.63 5.18 0.28
N ARG A 59 -23.23 6.21 1.03
CA ARG A 59 -23.92 7.50 1.10
C ARG A 59 -23.17 8.54 0.26
N PHE A 60 -23.89 9.51 -0.27
CA PHE A 60 -23.35 10.52 -1.17
C PHE A 60 -23.77 11.91 -0.73
N GLU A 61 -22.80 12.79 -0.53
CA GLU A 61 -22.99 14.17 -0.07
C GLU A 61 -22.20 15.12 -0.97
N GLY A 62 -22.85 15.64 -2.02
CA GLY A 62 -22.19 16.48 -3.02
C GLY A 62 -21.10 15.71 -3.78
N ASP A 63 -19.85 16.09 -3.52
CA ASP A 63 -18.61 15.52 -4.05
C ASP A 63 -18.01 14.42 -3.16
N LYS A 64 -18.61 14.15 -1.99
CA LYS A 64 -18.18 13.11 -1.06
C LYS A 64 -18.97 11.82 -1.22
N ILE A 65 -18.25 10.71 -1.07
CA ILE A 65 -18.83 9.38 -0.85
C ILE A 65 -18.43 8.87 0.53
N ILE A 66 -19.35 8.23 1.23
CA ILE A 66 -19.14 7.61 2.53
C ILE A 66 -19.45 6.13 2.40
N ALA A 67 -18.45 5.27 2.61
CA ALA A 67 -18.64 3.83 2.75
C ALA A 67 -19.02 3.52 4.20
N VAL A 68 -20.02 2.66 4.37
CA VAL A 68 -20.51 2.22 5.68
C VAL A 68 -20.42 0.71 5.74
N LEU A 69 -19.77 0.16 6.76
CA LEU A 69 -19.65 -1.29 6.97
C LEU A 69 -20.69 -1.78 7.98
N GLU A 70 -21.01 -3.07 7.95
CA GLU A 70 -22.03 -3.71 8.82
C GLU A 70 -21.73 -3.52 10.32
N ASN A 71 -20.46 -3.39 10.69
CA ASN A 71 -20.00 -3.15 12.06
C ASN A 71 -20.06 -1.66 12.50
N GLY A 72 -20.58 -0.77 11.64
CA GLY A 72 -20.67 0.67 11.87
C GLY A 72 -19.39 1.47 11.58
N GLY A 73 -18.34 0.85 11.03
CA GLY A 73 -17.16 1.52 10.51
C GLY A 73 -17.53 2.40 9.32
N GLU A 74 -17.08 3.65 9.34
CA GLU A 74 -17.37 4.63 8.30
C GLU A 74 -16.07 5.27 7.83
N GLY A 75 -16.00 5.52 6.52
CA GLY A 75 -14.88 6.18 5.88
C GLY A 75 -15.37 6.92 4.66
N TYR A 76 -14.77 8.06 4.37
CA TYR A 76 -15.14 8.85 3.20
C TYR A 76 -14.02 8.92 2.19
N GLY A 77 -14.40 9.31 0.98
CA GLY A 77 -13.53 9.80 -0.08
C GLY A 77 -14.24 10.96 -0.79
N SER A 78 -13.52 11.72 -1.59
CA SER A 78 -14.09 12.81 -2.37
C SER A 78 -13.56 12.80 -3.80
N VAL A 79 -14.32 13.41 -4.70
CA VAL A 79 -13.93 13.67 -6.09
C VAL A 79 -13.86 15.18 -6.31
N LYS A 80 -13.20 15.67 -7.37
CA LYS A 80 -13.19 17.12 -7.67
C LYS A 80 -14.51 17.61 -8.29
N ARG A 81 -15.37 16.68 -8.69
CA ARG A 81 -16.68 16.93 -9.33
C ARG A 81 -17.80 16.35 -8.47
N ILE A 82 -18.99 16.15 -9.02
CA ILE A 82 -20.10 15.49 -8.33
C ILE A 82 -20.37 14.12 -8.94
N TYR A 83 -20.86 13.18 -8.13
CA TYR A 83 -21.25 11.85 -8.61
C TYR A 83 -22.52 11.90 -9.44
N THR A 84 -22.45 11.37 -10.65
CA THR A 84 -23.61 11.06 -11.51
C THR A 84 -24.44 9.92 -10.92
N GLN A 85 -25.67 9.75 -11.39
CA GLN A 85 -26.51 8.63 -10.95
C GLN A 85 -25.97 7.27 -11.41
N GLN A 86 -25.30 7.24 -12.56
CA GLN A 86 -24.69 6.04 -13.12
C GLN A 86 -23.48 5.60 -12.28
N GLU A 87 -22.63 6.54 -11.85
CA GLU A 87 -21.53 6.23 -10.92
C GLU A 87 -22.08 5.69 -9.60
N LYS A 88 -23.11 6.34 -9.03
CA LYS A 88 -23.77 5.85 -7.81
C LYS A 88 -24.30 4.43 -7.97
N ALA A 89 -24.89 4.11 -9.12
CA ALA A 89 -25.41 2.78 -9.41
C ALA A 89 -24.29 1.72 -9.52
N ILE A 90 -23.17 2.05 -10.17
CA ILE A 90 -21.98 1.19 -10.23
C ILE A 90 -21.42 0.93 -8.83
N ILE A 91 -21.26 2.00 -8.04
CA ILE A 91 -20.66 1.92 -6.71
C ILE A 91 -21.50 1.04 -5.77
N LYS A 92 -22.82 1.18 -5.82
CA LYS A 92 -23.74 0.36 -5.01
C LYS A 92 -23.68 -1.14 -5.30
N ARG A 93 -23.08 -1.58 -6.41
CA ARG A 93 -22.88 -3.01 -6.69
C ARG A 93 -21.82 -3.66 -5.78
N MET A 94 -21.00 -2.86 -5.09
CA MET A 94 -20.03 -3.37 -4.11
C MET A 94 -20.65 -3.65 -2.74
N ILE A 95 -21.91 -3.29 -2.50
CA ILE A 95 -22.61 -3.64 -1.26
C ILE A 95 -22.66 -5.17 -1.13
N GLY A 96 -22.31 -5.68 0.05
CA GLY A 96 -22.16 -7.10 0.34
C GLY A 96 -20.75 -7.67 0.11
N LYS A 97 -19.83 -6.92 -0.52
CA LYS A 97 -18.41 -7.33 -0.66
C LYS A 97 -17.63 -7.02 0.63
N LYS A 98 -16.50 -7.70 0.83
CA LYS A 98 -15.59 -7.46 1.97
C LYS A 98 -14.66 -6.28 1.70
N ALA A 99 -14.56 -5.35 2.65
CA ALA A 99 -13.64 -4.23 2.64
C ALA A 99 -12.21 -4.64 3.07
N ILE A 100 -11.64 -5.67 2.43
CA ILE A 100 -10.27 -6.13 2.68
C ILE A 100 -9.39 -5.80 1.46
N ASN A 101 -9.65 -6.46 0.32
CA ASN A 101 -8.94 -6.21 -0.95
C ASN A 101 -9.53 -5.00 -1.67
N THR A 102 -9.26 -3.80 -1.13
CA THR A 102 -9.93 -2.56 -1.55
C THR A 102 -9.73 -2.23 -3.03
N HIS A 103 -8.54 -2.48 -3.58
CA HIS A 103 -8.29 -2.31 -5.01
C HIS A 103 -9.13 -3.28 -5.84
N THR A 104 -9.06 -4.59 -5.54
CA THR A 104 -9.81 -5.64 -6.25
C THR A 104 -11.32 -5.34 -6.26
N VAL A 105 -11.89 -4.97 -5.11
CA VAL A 105 -13.33 -4.64 -4.98
C VAL A 105 -13.75 -3.53 -5.94
N VAL A 106 -12.91 -2.50 -6.11
CA VAL A 106 -13.18 -1.37 -7.01
C VAL A 106 -12.90 -1.77 -8.46
N LEU A 107 -11.81 -2.49 -8.71
CA LEU A 107 -11.41 -2.94 -10.04
C LEU A 107 -12.49 -3.83 -10.69
N GLU A 108 -13.12 -4.72 -9.92
CA GLU A 108 -14.20 -5.59 -10.41
C GLU A 108 -15.40 -4.82 -10.98
N GLU A 109 -15.71 -3.65 -10.42
CA GLU A 109 -16.88 -2.86 -10.83
C GLU A 109 -16.57 -1.82 -11.90
N PHE A 110 -15.38 -1.21 -11.85
CA PHE A 110 -14.97 -0.13 -12.74
C PHE A 110 -14.05 -0.58 -13.89
N GLY A 111 -13.40 -1.73 -13.76
CA GLY A 111 -12.46 -2.31 -14.73
C GLY A 111 -11.07 -1.66 -14.76
N ARG A 112 -10.93 -0.41 -14.32
CA ARG A 112 -9.64 0.29 -14.14
C ARG A 112 -9.70 1.22 -12.93
N ILE A 113 -8.53 1.50 -12.35
CA ILE A 113 -8.37 2.46 -11.25
C ILE A 113 -7.05 3.21 -11.41
N TYR A 114 -7.11 4.47 -11.85
CA TYR A 114 -5.92 5.31 -12.08
C TYR A 114 -5.95 6.56 -11.22
N GLY A 115 -4.88 6.77 -10.47
CA GLY A 115 -4.60 7.99 -9.71
C GLY A 115 -4.31 9.20 -10.61
N GLN A 116 -3.57 10.15 -10.06
CA GLN A 116 -3.15 11.41 -10.71
C GLN A 116 -4.33 12.24 -11.22
N GLY A 117 -5.51 12.03 -10.65
CA GLY A 117 -6.77 12.68 -11.04
C GLY A 117 -7.38 12.17 -12.34
N VAL A 118 -6.94 11.01 -12.85
CA VAL A 118 -7.43 10.42 -14.11
C VAL A 118 -8.76 9.70 -13.90
N MET A 119 -8.88 8.90 -12.83
CA MET A 119 -10.12 8.22 -12.47
C MET A 119 -10.53 8.54 -11.03
N GLU A 120 -10.97 9.78 -10.82
CA GLU A 120 -11.35 10.32 -9.49
C GLU A 120 -12.36 9.42 -8.76
N THR A 121 -13.40 8.94 -9.46
CA THR A 121 -14.49 8.15 -8.89
C THR A 121 -14.03 6.83 -8.26
N PRO A 122 -13.38 5.88 -8.97
CA PRO A 122 -12.91 4.64 -8.35
C PRO A 122 -11.86 4.89 -7.25
N VAL A 123 -10.98 5.89 -7.40
CA VAL A 123 -9.98 6.22 -6.37
C VAL A 123 -10.66 6.71 -5.08
N ALA A 124 -11.66 7.58 -5.19
CA ALA A 124 -12.43 8.05 -4.04
C ALA A 124 -13.21 6.91 -3.36
N VAL A 125 -13.72 5.94 -4.13
CA VAL A 125 -14.41 4.77 -3.59
C VAL A 125 -13.44 3.86 -2.85
N GLN A 126 -12.27 3.56 -3.43
CA GLN A 126 -11.22 2.79 -2.74
C GLN A 126 -10.83 3.46 -1.42
N THR A 127 -10.65 4.77 -1.44
CA THR A 127 -10.33 5.60 -0.27
C THR A 127 -11.38 5.45 0.82
N ALA A 128 -12.66 5.59 0.46
CA ALA A 128 -13.77 5.46 1.40
C ALA A 128 -13.81 4.07 2.05
N ILE A 129 -13.65 3.00 1.25
CA ILE A 129 -13.64 1.62 1.73
C ILE A 129 -12.44 1.38 2.66
N ALA A 130 -11.24 1.81 2.28
CA ALA A 130 -10.02 1.61 3.07
C ALA A 130 -10.10 2.32 4.43
N ASN A 131 -10.55 3.58 4.43
CA ASN A 131 -10.79 4.34 5.65
C ASN A 131 -11.86 3.68 6.54
N ALA A 132 -12.96 3.20 5.96
CA ALA A 132 -14.03 2.53 6.72
C ALA A 132 -13.54 1.22 7.35
N ALA A 133 -12.69 0.47 6.64
CA ALA A 133 -12.11 -0.78 7.11
C ALA A 133 -11.22 -0.57 8.33
N LEU A 134 -10.33 0.44 8.32
CA LEU A 134 -9.52 0.77 9.48
C LEU A 134 -10.35 1.37 10.63
N ASN A 135 -11.28 2.28 10.32
CA ASN A 135 -12.17 2.91 11.30
C ASN A 135 -12.97 1.88 12.11
N SER A 136 -13.38 0.78 11.47
CA SER A 136 -14.08 -0.33 12.08
C SER A 136 -13.44 -0.80 13.39
N PHE A 137 -12.11 -0.90 13.41
CA PHE A 137 -11.37 -1.44 14.55
C PHE A 137 -11.27 -0.43 15.69
N SER A 138 -10.86 0.81 15.39
CA SER A 138 -10.81 1.89 16.39
C SER A 138 -12.17 2.18 17.00
N ARG A 139 -13.24 2.08 16.21
CA ARG A 139 -14.61 2.33 16.69
C ARG A 139 -15.10 1.22 17.62
N ASN A 140 -14.90 -0.04 17.25
CA ASN A 140 -15.42 -1.18 18.01
C ASN A 140 -14.52 -1.57 19.19
N TYR A 141 -13.24 -1.20 19.15
CA TYR A 141 -12.26 -1.52 20.18
C TYR A 141 -11.36 -0.31 20.53
N PRO A 142 -11.93 0.82 20.97
CA PRO A 142 -11.19 2.08 21.17
C PRO A 142 -10.09 2.00 22.23
N GLU A 143 -10.21 1.08 23.19
CA GLU A 143 -9.20 0.85 24.24
C GLU A 143 -8.07 -0.10 23.80
N LYS A 144 -8.17 -0.68 22.60
CA LYS A 144 -7.21 -1.65 22.06
C LYS A 144 -6.43 -1.13 20.86
N PHE A 145 -7.05 -0.28 20.06
CA PHE A 145 -6.40 0.33 18.90
C PHE A 145 -6.01 1.78 19.17
N ILE A 146 -4.85 2.16 18.65
CA ILE A 146 -4.40 3.54 18.56
C ILE A 146 -4.67 4.00 17.13
N SER A 147 -5.24 5.18 16.96
CA SER A 147 -5.54 5.69 15.63
C SER A 147 -5.44 7.19 15.51
N THR A 148 -5.08 7.63 14.31
CA THR A 148 -5.12 9.03 13.88
C THR A 148 -5.58 9.08 12.43
N VAL A 149 -5.91 10.29 11.98
CA VAL A 149 -5.96 10.62 10.55
C VAL A 149 -4.66 11.35 10.23
N GLU A 150 -4.09 11.10 9.06
CA GLU A 150 -2.90 11.84 8.62
C GLU A 150 -3.17 13.35 8.54
N ASP A 151 -2.14 14.13 8.85
CA ASP A 151 -2.14 15.59 8.96
C ASP A 151 -1.18 16.22 7.93
N LEU A 152 -0.79 15.47 6.91
CA LEU A 152 -0.14 16.00 5.72
C LEU A 152 -1.16 16.77 4.89
N GLU A 153 -0.82 17.98 4.46
CA GLU A 153 -1.74 18.88 3.76
C GLU A 153 -2.33 18.21 2.50
N GLY A 154 -3.67 18.20 2.40
CA GLY A 154 -4.41 17.59 1.31
C GLY A 154 -4.68 16.09 1.48
N ASN A 155 -4.01 15.43 2.42
CA ASN A 155 -4.25 14.04 2.75
C ASN A 155 -5.26 13.88 3.90
N PHE A 156 -5.86 12.69 4.02
CA PHE A 156 -6.88 12.39 5.05
C PHE A 156 -7.10 10.90 5.33
N GLY A 157 -6.14 10.05 4.99
CA GLY A 157 -6.16 8.62 5.25
C GLY A 157 -6.03 8.27 6.73
N SER A 158 -6.67 7.16 7.10
CA SER A 158 -6.66 6.62 8.45
C SER A 158 -5.37 5.84 8.72
N ILE A 159 -4.84 5.99 9.92
CA ILE A 159 -3.70 5.22 10.42
C ILE A 159 -4.14 4.55 11.71
N VAL A 160 -4.06 3.23 11.75
CA VAL A 160 -4.57 2.43 12.88
C VAL A 160 -3.60 1.31 13.21
N GLY A 161 -3.26 1.17 14.47
CA GLY A 161 -2.36 0.13 14.94
C GLY A 161 -2.72 -0.42 16.32
N THR A 162 -2.17 -1.59 16.61
CA THR A 162 -2.34 -2.31 17.88
C THR A 162 -1.18 -3.29 18.06
N ILE A 163 -1.13 -3.93 19.22
CA ILE A 163 -0.23 -5.06 19.47
C ILE A 163 -1.05 -6.34 19.50
N LEU A 164 -0.72 -7.25 18.59
CA LEU A 164 -1.32 -8.58 18.53
C LEU A 164 -0.38 -9.60 19.18
N ASP A 165 -0.96 -10.64 19.76
CA ASP A 165 -0.26 -11.89 20.08
C ASP A 165 -0.48 -12.81 18.87
N ILE A 166 0.60 -13.04 18.11
CA ILE A 166 0.65 -13.93 16.95
C ILE A 166 1.43 -15.18 17.38
N ASN A 167 0.72 -16.30 17.59
CA ASN A 167 1.30 -17.58 18.03
C ASN A 167 2.19 -17.47 19.29
N GLY A 168 1.83 -16.62 20.25
CA GLY A 168 2.59 -16.37 21.48
C GLY A 168 3.64 -15.26 21.37
N ILE A 169 3.73 -14.60 20.20
CA ILE A 169 4.70 -13.53 19.94
C ILE A 169 3.96 -12.18 19.94
N PRO A 170 4.29 -11.26 20.86
CA PRO A 170 3.82 -9.89 20.79
C PRO A 170 4.35 -9.21 19.52
N THR A 171 3.46 -8.71 18.68
CA THR A 171 3.79 -8.08 17.39
C THR A 171 3.05 -6.76 17.26
N SER A 172 3.79 -5.68 17.04
CA SER A 172 3.21 -4.37 16.72
C SER A 172 2.73 -4.39 15.27
N VAL A 173 1.46 -4.06 15.02
CA VAL A 173 0.86 -4.12 13.68
C VAL A 173 0.23 -2.78 13.34
N LEU A 174 0.56 -2.24 12.17
CA LEU A 174 0.15 -0.91 11.73
C LEU A 174 -0.42 -0.96 10.31
N GLY A 175 -1.62 -0.42 10.14
CA GLY A 175 -2.27 -0.18 8.84
C GLY A 175 -2.27 1.31 8.52
N THR A 176 -1.92 1.66 7.29
CA THR A 176 -1.91 3.05 6.79
C THR A 176 -2.73 3.15 5.50
N VAL A 177 -3.59 4.16 5.39
CA VAL A 177 -4.21 4.53 4.12
C VAL A 177 -3.50 5.79 3.63
N ASN A 178 -2.93 5.75 2.43
CA ASN A 178 -2.33 6.90 1.77
C ASN A 178 -3.32 7.42 0.71
N CYS A 179 -3.93 8.58 0.95
CA CYS A 179 -4.93 9.13 0.04
C CYS A 179 -5.03 10.66 0.10
N THR A 180 -5.31 11.27 -1.06
CA THR A 180 -5.41 12.72 -1.21
C THR A 180 -6.84 13.14 -1.59
N GLU A 181 -7.28 14.29 -1.09
CA GLU A 181 -8.62 14.84 -1.36
C GLU A 181 -8.89 14.99 -2.86
N GLY A 182 -10.11 14.71 -3.28
CA GLY A 182 -10.55 14.82 -4.67
C GLY A 182 -10.26 13.59 -5.54
N GLY A 183 -9.80 12.48 -4.93
CA GLY A 183 -9.63 11.20 -5.62
C GLY A 183 -8.47 11.24 -6.61
N ILE A 184 -7.45 12.04 -6.31
CA ILE A 184 -6.37 12.35 -7.25
C ILE A 184 -5.18 11.39 -7.16
N GLY A 185 -5.31 10.29 -6.43
CA GLY A 185 -4.24 9.33 -6.20
C GLY A 185 -3.60 9.48 -4.82
N PRO A 186 -2.57 8.69 -4.54
CA PRO A 186 -1.94 8.67 -3.24
C PRO A 186 -0.91 9.79 -3.09
N ASN A 187 -0.65 10.13 -1.83
CA ASN A 187 0.57 10.77 -1.37
C ASN A 187 1.05 9.91 -0.19
N GLU A 188 2.19 9.27 -0.39
CA GLU A 188 2.75 8.14 0.35
C GLU A 188 3.95 8.55 1.20
N ASP A 189 4.06 9.84 1.54
CA ASP A 189 5.06 10.33 2.49
C ASP A 189 4.95 9.68 3.89
N LEU A 190 3.85 8.95 4.13
CA LEU A 190 3.56 8.19 5.33
C LEU A 190 3.52 6.68 5.10
N GLU A 191 3.98 6.14 3.96
CA GLU A 191 4.01 4.69 3.73
C GLU A 191 5.02 3.95 4.62
N GLY A 192 4.98 2.62 4.57
CA GLY A 192 5.90 1.76 5.30
C GLY A 192 5.87 1.98 6.82
N ASN A 193 7.04 2.09 7.43
CA ASN A 193 7.20 2.37 8.85
C ASN A 193 7.81 3.75 9.12
N SER A 194 7.63 4.71 8.20
CA SER A 194 8.12 6.08 8.37
C SER A 194 7.46 6.80 9.57
N PRO A 195 8.24 7.41 10.48
CA PRO A 195 7.72 8.10 11.67
C PRO A 195 7.51 9.59 11.38
N ASN A 196 6.78 9.90 10.31
CA ASN A 196 6.51 11.27 9.88
C ASN A 196 5.16 11.75 10.40
N HIS A 197 5.02 13.07 10.56
CA HIS A 197 3.74 13.71 10.91
C HIS A 197 3.01 13.02 12.09
N SER A 198 1.68 12.96 12.09
CA SER A 198 0.87 12.28 13.12
C SER A 198 1.12 10.77 13.22
N LYS A 199 1.61 10.11 12.15
CA LYS A 199 1.99 8.68 12.20
C LYS A 199 3.09 8.42 13.23
N LYS A 200 3.96 9.39 13.46
CA LYS A 200 5.05 9.31 14.45
C LYS A 200 4.55 8.90 15.83
N GLU A 201 3.47 9.51 16.30
CA GLU A 201 2.93 9.25 17.64
C GLU A 201 2.49 7.79 17.79
N ILE A 202 1.91 7.21 16.74
CA ILE A 202 1.50 5.81 16.72
C ILE A 202 2.72 4.88 16.66
N ILE A 203 3.69 5.19 15.81
CA ILE A 203 4.93 4.40 15.72
C ILE A 203 5.67 4.36 17.05
N GLU A 204 5.82 5.49 17.72
CA GLU A 204 6.46 5.58 19.04
C GLU A 204 5.66 4.83 20.11
N ALA A 205 4.33 4.96 20.10
CA ALA A 205 3.45 4.26 21.04
C ALA A 205 3.48 2.73 20.86
N LEU A 206 3.66 2.25 19.63
CA LEU A 206 3.82 0.83 19.30
C LEU A 206 5.27 0.35 19.42
N GLY A 207 6.21 1.25 19.72
CA GLY A 207 7.66 0.98 19.78
C GLY A 207 8.28 0.60 18.44
N MET A 208 7.59 0.80 17.32
CA MET A 208 8.00 0.32 16.00
C MET A 208 9.27 1.01 15.47
N ASP A 209 9.64 2.17 16.01
CA ASP A 209 10.89 2.88 15.69
C ASP A 209 12.15 2.12 16.13
N LYS A 210 11.98 1.11 16.98
CA LYS A 210 13.07 0.30 17.54
C LYS A 210 12.92 -1.19 17.23
N LEU A 211 11.88 -1.60 16.49
CA LEU A 211 11.59 -3.01 16.24
C LEU A 211 11.97 -3.42 14.83
N PRO A 212 12.48 -4.66 14.65
CA PRO A 212 12.62 -5.20 13.33
C PRO A 212 11.22 -5.35 12.69
N THR A 213 11.04 -4.78 11.51
CA THR A 213 9.72 -4.57 10.89
C THR A 213 9.63 -5.32 9.56
N LEU A 214 8.53 -6.03 9.34
CA LEU A 214 8.14 -6.55 8.04
C LEU A 214 7.28 -5.50 7.33
N ILE A 215 7.76 -4.97 6.21
CA ILE A 215 7.01 -4.04 5.36
C ILE A 215 6.31 -4.87 4.29
N ILE A 216 4.97 -4.84 4.29
CA ILE A 216 4.14 -5.61 3.38
C ILE A 216 3.65 -4.69 2.26
N GLU A 217 4.04 -5.01 1.04
CA GLU A 217 3.86 -4.17 -0.15
C GLU A 217 3.05 -4.85 -1.24
N ALA A 218 2.88 -4.12 -2.34
CA ALA A 218 2.06 -4.39 -3.49
C ALA A 218 2.21 -5.78 -4.17
N MET A 219 1.23 -6.08 -5.02
CA MET A 219 1.31 -7.08 -6.07
C MET A 219 1.61 -6.38 -7.39
N ILE A 220 2.76 -6.69 -7.97
CA ILE A 220 3.34 -5.88 -9.07
C ILE A 220 3.63 -6.71 -10.31
N TYR A 221 3.46 -6.07 -11.48
CA TYR A 221 4.15 -6.39 -12.70
C TYR A 221 5.24 -5.33 -12.94
N SER A 222 6.47 -5.76 -13.23
CA SER A 222 7.59 -4.85 -13.48
C SER A 222 8.75 -5.54 -14.20
N GLY A 223 9.92 -4.91 -14.29
CA GLY A 223 11.14 -5.56 -14.74
C GLY A 223 11.51 -6.83 -13.95
N PHE A 224 11.02 -6.98 -12.71
CA PHE A 224 11.19 -8.21 -11.91
C PHE A 224 10.41 -9.41 -12.44
N SER A 225 9.38 -9.18 -13.26
CA SER A 225 8.55 -10.23 -13.85
C SER A 225 9.27 -11.02 -14.94
N LYS A 226 10.35 -10.46 -15.51
CA LYS A 226 11.07 -11.04 -16.63
C LYS A 226 11.64 -12.42 -16.26
N GLY A 227 11.21 -13.45 -17.00
CA GLY A 227 11.67 -14.82 -16.81
C GLY A 227 11.06 -15.55 -15.61
N LEU A 228 10.04 -14.99 -14.96
CA LEU A 228 9.22 -15.74 -13.99
C LEU A 228 8.27 -16.69 -14.73
N THR A 229 8.17 -17.91 -14.22
CA THR A 229 7.25 -18.96 -14.73
C THR A 229 6.00 -19.11 -13.86
N GLU A 230 6.00 -18.52 -12.67
CA GLU A 230 4.87 -18.51 -11.74
C GLU A 230 4.88 -17.21 -10.92
N THR A 231 3.71 -16.78 -10.45
CA THR A 231 3.60 -15.67 -9.50
C THR A 231 4.42 -16.00 -8.25
N THR A 232 5.28 -15.09 -7.84
CA THR A 232 6.33 -15.35 -6.87
C THR A 232 6.36 -14.24 -5.82
N PHE A 233 6.51 -14.59 -4.54
CA PHE A 233 6.81 -13.61 -3.51
C PHE A 233 8.26 -13.14 -3.65
N PHE A 234 8.48 -11.84 -3.53
CA PHE A 234 9.79 -11.25 -3.49
C PHE A 234 10.02 -10.67 -2.11
N VAL A 235 11.20 -10.92 -1.57
CA VAL A 235 11.73 -10.18 -0.43
C VAL A 235 12.84 -9.28 -0.93
N ARG A 236 12.77 -7.99 -0.59
CA ARG A 236 13.73 -6.96 -0.98
C ARG A 236 14.40 -6.41 0.27
N GLY A 237 15.71 -6.24 0.18
CA GLY A 237 16.55 -5.63 1.20
C GLY A 237 17.94 -5.38 0.67
N ASP A 238 18.60 -4.37 1.21
CA ASP A 238 20.01 -4.08 1.00
C ASP A 238 20.82 -4.39 2.27
N ALA A 239 22.00 -5.01 2.10
CA ALA A 239 22.82 -5.47 3.23
C ALA A 239 23.39 -4.32 4.09
N GLU A 240 23.60 -3.14 3.49
CA GLU A 240 24.13 -1.95 4.19
C GLU A 240 22.99 -1.14 4.83
N ASP A 241 21.90 -1.02 4.09
CA ASP A 241 20.87 -0.02 4.31
C ASP A 241 19.67 -0.56 5.11
N ASP A 242 19.45 -1.89 5.13
CA ASP A 242 18.25 -2.55 5.68
C ASP A 242 18.59 -3.63 6.73
N ASN A 243 17.58 -4.39 7.19
CA ASN A 243 17.76 -5.42 8.22
C ASN A 243 17.90 -6.82 7.60
N PRO A 244 19.11 -7.40 7.53
CA PRO A 244 19.31 -8.70 6.89
C PRO A 244 18.57 -9.83 7.63
N TYR A 245 18.36 -9.71 8.94
CA TYR A 245 17.65 -10.72 9.71
C TYR A 245 16.15 -10.76 9.39
N ALA A 246 15.55 -9.62 9.01
CA ALA A 246 14.18 -9.57 8.50
C ALA A 246 14.09 -10.26 7.13
N VAL A 247 15.07 -10.05 6.25
CA VAL A 247 15.15 -10.76 4.96
C VAL A 247 15.24 -12.27 5.18
N GLU A 248 16.19 -12.71 6.00
CA GLU A 248 16.40 -14.14 6.30
C GLU A 248 15.13 -14.78 6.88
N ALA A 249 14.45 -14.09 7.80
CA ALA A 249 13.22 -14.59 8.40
C ALA A 249 12.12 -14.88 7.36
N VAL A 250 11.97 -14.01 6.36
CA VAL A 250 11.00 -14.19 5.27
C VAL A 250 11.39 -15.35 4.35
N VAL A 251 12.68 -15.46 3.99
CA VAL A 251 13.17 -16.56 3.15
C VAL A 251 13.01 -17.92 3.85
N GLU A 252 13.36 -17.99 5.13
CA GLU A 252 13.20 -19.19 5.95
C GLU A 252 11.73 -19.59 6.09
N ALA A 253 10.85 -18.64 6.38
CA ALA A 253 9.41 -18.87 6.48
C ALA A 253 8.82 -19.38 5.16
N ALA A 254 9.16 -18.74 4.04
CA ALA A 254 8.69 -19.16 2.73
C ALA A 254 9.11 -20.61 2.40
N LYS A 255 10.38 -20.96 2.70
CA LYS A 255 10.90 -22.31 2.49
C LYS A 255 10.16 -23.35 3.33
N GLU A 256 9.86 -23.06 4.60
CA GLU A 256 9.13 -23.98 5.47
C GLU A 256 7.66 -24.14 5.08
N LEU A 257 7.03 -23.06 4.60
CA LEU A 257 5.65 -23.07 4.13
C LEU A 257 5.49 -23.64 2.71
N GLY A 258 6.59 -23.84 1.99
CA GLY A 258 6.55 -24.26 0.58
C GLY A 258 6.03 -23.17 -0.37
N ILE A 259 6.13 -21.89 0.03
CA ILE A 259 5.70 -20.74 -0.76
C ILE A 259 6.86 -20.29 -1.65
N THR A 260 6.62 -20.14 -2.95
CA THR A 260 7.63 -19.67 -3.91
C THR A 260 8.05 -18.25 -3.56
N CYS A 261 9.30 -18.08 -3.14
CA CYS A 261 9.87 -16.81 -2.73
C CYS A 261 11.30 -16.61 -3.28
N LYS A 262 11.62 -15.37 -3.70
CA LYS A 262 12.95 -14.96 -4.16
C LYS A 262 13.45 -13.77 -3.35
N PHE A 263 14.68 -13.86 -2.86
CA PHE A 263 15.39 -12.69 -2.34
C PHE A 263 16.02 -11.92 -3.50
N HIS A 264 15.75 -10.61 -3.58
CA HIS A 264 16.37 -9.71 -4.55
C HIS A 264 17.28 -8.74 -3.82
N GLU A 265 18.56 -9.11 -3.73
CA GLU A 265 19.59 -8.32 -3.06
C GLU A 265 19.76 -6.95 -3.73
N GLY A 266 19.78 -5.88 -2.93
CA GLY A 266 19.98 -4.50 -3.40
C GLY A 266 18.76 -3.86 -4.09
N ALA A 267 17.63 -4.56 -4.22
CA ALA A 267 16.40 -3.99 -4.80
C ALA A 267 15.75 -2.89 -3.94
N ALA A 268 16.21 -2.70 -2.71
CA ALA A 268 15.77 -1.66 -1.79
C ALA A 268 16.84 -0.55 -1.58
N LYS A 269 17.95 -0.59 -2.35
CA LYS A 269 19.04 0.37 -2.20
C LYS A 269 18.55 1.80 -2.45
N ARG A 270 18.84 2.69 -1.50
CA ARG A 270 18.48 4.11 -1.61
C ARG A 270 19.47 4.82 -2.53
N VAL A 271 18.95 5.49 -3.56
CA VAL A 271 19.75 6.22 -4.55
C VAL A 271 19.44 7.70 -4.47
N LYS A 272 20.42 8.49 -4.04
CA LYS A 272 20.31 9.94 -3.93
C LYS A 272 19.93 10.58 -5.27
N GLY A 273 18.93 11.45 -5.27
CA GLY A 273 18.44 12.17 -6.44
C GLY A 273 17.65 11.33 -7.46
N ALA A 274 17.40 10.04 -7.20
CA ALA A 274 16.73 9.17 -8.18
C ALA A 274 15.31 9.64 -8.52
N LEU A 275 14.48 9.93 -7.51
CA LEU A 275 13.11 10.39 -7.73
C LEU A 275 13.07 11.78 -8.39
N LYS A 276 14.04 12.65 -8.06
CA LYS A 276 14.17 13.95 -8.69
C LYS A 276 14.55 13.84 -10.16
N ALA A 277 15.53 13.00 -10.51
CA ALA A 277 15.92 12.76 -11.89
C ALA A 277 14.76 12.17 -12.72
N ASN A 278 13.99 11.28 -12.10
CA ASN A 278 12.77 10.73 -12.68
C ASN A 278 11.70 11.83 -12.91
N THR A 279 11.50 12.71 -11.94
CA THR A 279 10.61 13.88 -12.06
C THR A 279 11.01 14.77 -13.23
N GLU A 280 12.30 15.08 -13.36
CA GLU A 280 12.84 15.89 -14.46
C GLU A 280 12.61 15.22 -15.83
N LYS A 281 12.79 13.89 -15.91
CA LYS A 281 12.56 13.11 -17.12
C LYS A 281 11.08 13.15 -17.55
N VAL A 282 10.15 12.95 -16.63
CA VAL A 282 8.71 12.99 -16.92
C VAL A 282 8.28 14.41 -17.29
N ALA A 283 8.74 15.42 -16.55
CA ALA A 283 8.44 16.82 -16.84
C ALA A 283 8.94 17.24 -18.24
N THR A 284 10.12 16.79 -18.64
CA THR A 284 10.66 17.05 -19.98
C THR A 284 9.74 16.49 -21.07
N LYS A 285 9.25 15.25 -20.90
CA LYS A 285 8.29 14.62 -21.82
C LYS A 285 6.99 15.41 -21.92
N ILE A 286 6.47 15.92 -20.79
CA ILE A 286 5.27 16.78 -20.77
C ILE A 286 5.52 18.09 -21.53
N ILE A 287 6.67 18.75 -21.32
CA ILE A 287 7.05 19.99 -22.01
C ILE A 287 7.13 19.76 -23.52
N GLU A 288 7.78 18.69 -23.96
CA GLU A 288 7.87 18.32 -25.38
C GLU A 288 6.50 18.12 -26.02
N LEU A 289 5.59 17.42 -25.34
CA LEU A 289 4.21 17.23 -25.80
C LEU A 289 3.45 18.56 -25.82
N GLY A 290 3.65 19.43 -24.82
CA GLY A 290 3.06 20.76 -24.77
C GLY A 290 3.49 21.66 -25.93
N GLU A 291 4.78 21.69 -26.27
CA GLU A 291 5.27 22.46 -27.41
C GLU A 291 4.79 21.89 -28.75
N LYS A 292 4.73 20.56 -28.89
CA LYS A 292 4.11 19.92 -30.07
C LYS A 292 2.64 20.32 -30.21
N LEU A 293 1.88 20.31 -29.11
CA LEU A 293 0.46 20.66 -29.12
C LEU A 293 0.24 22.12 -29.55
N LYS A 294 1.06 23.03 -29.05
CA LYS A 294 0.98 24.48 -29.32
C LYS A 294 1.11 24.84 -30.79
N VAL A 295 1.92 24.10 -31.55
CA VAL A 295 2.13 24.34 -32.98
C VAL A 295 1.29 23.43 -33.89
N ALA A 296 0.55 22.47 -33.31
CA ALA A 296 -0.29 21.57 -34.08
C ALA A 296 -1.46 22.31 -34.74
N ASP A 297 -1.64 22.09 -36.04
CA ASP A 297 -2.75 22.68 -36.81
C ASP A 297 -3.91 21.69 -36.92
N LEU A 298 -3.62 20.47 -37.36
CA LEU A 298 -4.60 19.43 -37.63
C LEU A 298 -5.21 18.86 -36.34
N SER A 299 -6.53 18.65 -36.35
CA SER A 299 -7.25 18.06 -35.20
C SER A 299 -6.76 16.65 -34.85
N ARG A 300 -6.41 15.84 -35.86
CA ARG A 300 -5.85 14.50 -35.64
C ARG A 300 -4.58 14.56 -34.79
N ASP A 301 -3.68 15.48 -35.12
CA ASP A 301 -2.38 15.58 -34.46
C ASP A 301 -2.57 16.10 -33.03
N LYS A 302 -3.46 17.07 -32.81
CA LYS A 302 -3.86 17.54 -31.48
C LYS A 302 -4.39 16.40 -30.61
N VAL A 303 -5.31 15.59 -31.15
CA VAL A 303 -5.90 14.45 -30.43
C VAL A 303 -4.82 13.42 -30.08
N GLN A 304 -3.92 13.09 -31.00
CA GLN A 304 -2.82 12.16 -30.73
C GLN A 304 -1.90 12.66 -29.61
N ILE A 305 -1.50 13.94 -29.66
CA ILE A 305 -0.62 14.53 -28.64
C ILE A 305 -1.29 14.56 -27.27
N ILE A 306 -2.58 14.94 -27.21
CA ILE A 306 -3.35 14.94 -25.96
C ILE A 306 -3.48 13.51 -25.40
N SER A 307 -3.67 12.51 -26.27
CA SER A 307 -3.70 11.10 -25.86
C SER A 307 -2.36 10.65 -25.28
N GLU A 308 -1.24 11.06 -25.87
CA GLU A 308 0.09 10.76 -25.33
C GLU A 308 0.31 11.44 -23.98
N LEU A 309 -0.15 12.69 -23.82
CA LEU A 309 -0.11 13.38 -22.54
C LEU A 309 -0.95 12.65 -21.48
N ALA A 310 -2.14 12.16 -21.84
CA ALA A 310 -2.96 11.36 -20.94
C ALA A 310 -2.26 10.08 -20.47
N ASN A 311 -1.50 9.40 -21.34
CA ASN A 311 -0.69 8.25 -20.95
C ASN A 311 0.43 8.64 -19.96
N VAL A 312 1.13 9.76 -20.22
CA VAL A 312 2.17 10.26 -19.30
C VAL A 312 1.58 10.60 -17.93
N VAL A 313 0.42 11.24 -17.88
CA VAL A 313 -0.25 11.63 -16.64
C VAL A 313 -0.80 10.42 -15.88
N SER A 314 -1.40 9.46 -16.57
CA SER A 314 -1.99 8.27 -15.95
C SER A 314 -0.99 7.20 -15.52
N GLN A 315 0.23 7.23 -16.06
CA GLN A 315 1.22 6.17 -15.85
C GLN A 315 2.53 6.71 -15.27
N ASP A 316 3.30 7.45 -16.08
CA ASP A 316 4.64 7.93 -15.68
C ASP A 316 4.59 8.85 -14.45
N CYS A 317 3.54 9.66 -14.32
CA CYS A 317 3.37 10.56 -13.18
C CYS A 317 3.12 9.83 -11.86
N GLY A 318 2.56 8.61 -11.90
CA GLY A 318 2.39 7.78 -10.70
C GLY A 318 3.70 7.48 -10.01
N GLY A 319 4.76 7.21 -10.79
CA GLY A 319 6.09 6.92 -10.26
C GLY A 319 6.91 8.13 -9.82
N ILE A 320 6.32 9.34 -9.80
CA ILE A 320 7.00 10.56 -9.33
C ILE A 320 6.16 11.38 -8.35
N SER A 321 4.85 11.14 -8.26
CA SER A 321 3.96 11.91 -7.38
C SER A 321 3.70 11.26 -6.04
N PHE A 322 4.06 9.97 -5.89
CA PHE A 322 3.71 9.20 -4.71
C PHE A 322 4.48 9.65 -3.47
N MET A 323 5.73 10.11 -3.57
CA MET A 323 6.53 10.51 -2.42
C MET A 323 7.37 11.77 -2.70
N SER A 324 7.68 12.53 -1.66
CA SER A 324 8.61 13.65 -1.66
C SER A 324 10.04 13.21 -1.92
N ASN A 325 10.77 13.98 -2.75
CA ASN A 325 12.15 13.67 -3.13
C ASN A 325 13.10 13.45 -1.95
N THR A 326 13.09 14.36 -0.96
CA THR A 326 13.99 14.27 0.21
C THR A 326 13.69 13.03 1.03
N LEU A 327 12.41 12.69 1.18
CA LEU A 327 12.01 11.52 1.94
C LEU A 327 12.41 10.22 1.23
N HIS A 328 12.18 10.14 -0.08
CA HIS A 328 12.57 8.99 -0.88
C HIS A 328 14.09 8.70 -0.81
N GLU A 329 14.94 9.72 -0.67
CA GLU A 329 16.38 9.51 -0.45
C GLU A 329 16.70 8.86 0.91
N GLU A 330 15.87 9.10 1.92
CA GLU A 330 16.08 8.64 3.29
C GLU A 330 15.52 7.24 3.53
N ILE A 331 14.31 6.96 3.06
CA ILE A 331 13.56 5.73 3.38
C ILE A 331 13.26 4.84 2.17
N GLY A 332 13.60 5.29 0.96
CA GLY A 332 13.28 4.58 -0.28
C GLY A 332 11.79 4.58 -0.61
N GLY A 333 11.42 4.05 -1.77
CA GLY A 333 10.03 4.00 -2.24
C GLY A 333 9.20 2.85 -1.69
N ALA A 334 9.47 2.40 -0.47
CA ALA A 334 8.59 1.50 0.30
C ALA A 334 8.44 2.01 1.75
N GLY A 335 8.76 3.30 1.95
CA GLY A 335 8.79 4.00 3.23
C GLY A 335 9.48 3.26 4.39
N MET A 336 10.57 2.56 4.12
CA MET A 336 11.24 1.73 5.12
C MET A 336 12.36 2.51 5.81
N ILE A 337 12.25 2.69 7.13
CA ILE A 337 13.35 3.26 7.94
C ILE A 337 14.59 2.37 7.77
N LYS A 338 15.74 3.00 7.55
CA LYS A 338 17.03 2.31 7.44
C LYS A 338 17.23 1.31 8.59
N ARG A 339 17.76 0.14 8.24
CA ARG A 339 18.12 -0.95 9.17
C ARG A 339 16.96 -1.59 9.94
N THR A 340 15.72 -1.14 9.74
CA THR A 340 14.59 -1.66 10.51
C THR A 340 13.99 -2.92 9.91
N GLY A 341 14.01 -3.11 8.60
CA GLY A 341 13.17 -4.15 8.02
C GLY A 341 13.62 -4.75 6.72
N ALA A 342 12.68 -5.48 6.13
CA ALA A 342 12.70 -5.95 4.77
C ALA A 342 11.31 -5.71 4.16
N VAL A 343 11.27 -5.60 2.84
CA VAL A 343 10.03 -5.44 2.09
C VAL A 343 9.64 -6.78 1.48
N ILE A 344 8.38 -7.17 1.65
CA ILE A 344 7.79 -8.34 1.00
C ILE A 344 6.80 -7.80 -0.04
N ASN A 345 6.81 -8.31 -1.27
CA ASN A 345 5.83 -7.97 -2.30
C ASN A 345 5.54 -9.20 -3.18
N ILE A 346 4.45 -9.19 -3.94
CA ILE A 346 4.15 -10.25 -4.93
C ILE A 346 4.59 -9.77 -6.31
N VAL A 347 5.22 -10.62 -7.12
CA VAL A 347 5.57 -10.34 -8.51
C VAL A 347 4.87 -11.34 -9.42
N VAL A 348 4.11 -10.82 -10.39
CA VAL A 348 3.40 -11.64 -11.38
C VAL A 348 4.23 -11.89 -12.63
N THR A 349 3.85 -12.88 -13.42
CA THR A 349 4.52 -13.25 -14.68
C THR A 349 4.10 -12.36 -15.85
N GLU A 350 4.85 -12.42 -16.95
CA GLU A 350 4.46 -11.80 -18.23
C GLU A 350 3.17 -12.40 -18.80
N GLU A 351 2.93 -13.71 -18.58
CA GLU A 351 1.69 -14.38 -18.98
C GLU A 351 0.48 -13.85 -18.19
N TYR A 352 0.63 -13.67 -16.88
CA TYR A 352 -0.42 -13.10 -16.04
C TYR A 352 -0.79 -11.68 -16.50
N GLU A 353 0.20 -10.82 -16.77
CA GLU A 353 -0.05 -9.42 -17.17
C GLU A 353 -0.78 -9.33 -18.52
N ALA A 354 -0.46 -10.23 -19.46
CA ALA A 354 -1.13 -10.27 -20.76
C ALA A 354 -2.65 -10.52 -20.63
N GLU A 355 -3.08 -11.27 -19.62
CA GLU A 355 -4.48 -11.52 -19.31
C GLU A 355 -5.08 -10.48 -18.34
N ASN A 356 -4.25 -9.96 -17.44
CA ASN A 356 -4.63 -9.06 -16.35
C ASN A 356 -3.70 -7.83 -16.36
N PRO A 357 -3.99 -6.80 -17.19
CA PRO A 357 -3.11 -5.63 -17.35
C PRO A 357 -2.98 -4.77 -16.09
N ILE A 358 -3.87 -4.96 -15.12
CA ILE A 358 -3.78 -4.39 -13.78
C ILE A 358 -3.78 -5.59 -12.82
N PRO A 359 -2.68 -5.86 -12.10
CA PRO A 359 -2.66 -6.90 -11.10
C PRO A 359 -3.73 -6.66 -10.04
N TYR A 360 -4.25 -7.74 -9.45
CA TYR A 360 -5.18 -7.65 -8.33
C TYR A 360 -5.03 -8.85 -7.41
N LEU A 361 -5.19 -8.60 -6.10
CA LEU A 361 -5.06 -9.64 -5.09
C LEU A 361 -6.32 -10.51 -5.02
N THR A 362 -6.14 -11.83 -5.19
CA THR A 362 -7.17 -12.85 -4.96
C THR A 362 -7.24 -13.23 -3.48
N GLU A 363 -8.33 -13.87 -3.06
CA GLU A 363 -8.44 -14.39 -1.69
C GLU A 363 -7.37 -15.45 -1.38
N GLU A 364 -7.06 -16.34 -2.33
CA GLU A 364 -6.02 -17.36 -2.19
C GLU A 364 -4.63 -16.74 -1.99
N LEU A 365 -4.26 -15.76 -2.82
CA LEU A 365 -2.98 -15.07 -2.67
C LEU A 365 -2.90 -14.27 -1.38
N LEU A 366 -4.00 -13.66 -0.93
CA LEU A 366 -4.06 -13.00 0.38
C LEU A 366 -3.81 -14.00 1.51
N GLU A 367 -4.43 -15.18 1.47
CA GLU A 367 -4.21 -16.21 2.48
C GLU A 367 -2.74 -16.62 2.56
N ASP A 368 -2.08 -16.81 1.43
CA ASP A 368 -0.65 -17.14 1.38
C ASP A 368 0.22 -15.99 1.86
N TYR A 369 -0.15 -14.75 1.56
CA TYR A 369 0.55 -13.57 2.07
C TYR A 369 0.44 -13.46 3.59
N VAL A 370 -0.74 -13.73 4.16
CA VAL A 370 -0.96 -13.77 5.61
C VAL A 370 -0.16 -14.92 6.25
N LYS A 371 -0.16 -16.12 5.64
CA LYS A 371 0.65 -17.25 6.12
C LYS A 371 2.14 -16.92 6.13
N LEU A 372 2.66 -16.36 5.02
CA LEU A 372 4.05 -15.96 4.91
C LEU A 372 4.41 -14.90 5.95
N THR A 373 3.56 -13.89 6.13
CA THR A 373 3.76 -12.83 7.13
C THR A 373 3.83 -13.39 8.55
N VAL A 374 2.88 -14.27 8.91
CA VAL A 374 2.86 -14.92 10.24
C VAL A 374 4.06 -15.83 10.45
N GLY A 375 4.44 -16.65 9.46
CA GLY A 375 5.64 -17.47 9.55
C GLY A 375 6.92 -16.62 9.66
N SER A 376 6.97 -15.49 8.97
CA SER A 376 8.10 -14.55 9.05
C SER A 376 8.20 -13.90 10.43
N VAL A 377 7.08 -13.59 11.08
CA VAL A 377 7.05 -13.14 12.48
C VAL A 377 7.70 -14.15 13.41
N GLU A 378 7.41 -15.44 13.26
CA GLU A 378 8.00 -16.51 14.07
C GLU A 378 9.52 -16.56 13.90
N LYS A 379 10.00 -16.59 12.65
CA LYS A 379 11.45 -16.60 12.36
C LYS A 379 12.16 -15.34 12.81
N LEU A 380 11.53 -14.18 12.64
CA LEU A 380 12.12 -12.91 13.06
C LEU A 380 12.15 -12.78 14.58
N ALA A 381 11.16 -13.31 15.29
CA ALA A 381 11.12 -13.30 16.75
C ALA A 381 12.26 -14.11 17.36
N ASP A 382 12.64 -15.23 16.75
CA ASP A 382 13.80 -16.05 17.16
C ASP A 382 15.12 -15.27 17.05
N LYS A 383 15.19 -14.31 16.12
CA LYS A 383 16.34 -13.43 15.86
C LYS A 383 16.15 -12.01 16.40
N ALA A 384 15.11 -11.74 17.19
CA ALA A 384 14.69 -10.38 17.53
C ALA A 384 15.79 -9.56 18.23
N GLU A 385 16.60 -10.18 19.10
CA GLU A 385 17.67 -9.49 19.81
C GLU A 385 18.76 -8.99 18.84
N VAL A 386 19.26 -9.85 17.96
CA VAL A 386 20.28 -9.47 16.97
C VAL A 386 19.72 -8.50 15.93
N ALA A 387 18.47 -8.70 15.52
CA ALA A 387 17.79 -7.81 14.58
C ALA A 387 17.55 -6.41 15.17
N THR A 388 17.22 -6.32 16.46
CA THR A 388 17.07 -5.04 17.19
C THR A 388 18.43 -4.38 17.42
N ASN A 389 19.45 -5.17 17.78
CA ASN A 389 20.82 -4.68 17.93
C ASN A 389 21.38 -4.10 16.62
N HIS A 390 20.98 -4.64 15.48
CA HIS A 390 21.29 -4.05 14.17
C HIS A 390 20.65 -2.68 13.98
N ILE A 391 19.50 -2.37 14.58
CA ILE A 391 18.90 -1.04 14.48
C ILE A 391 19.71 -0.03 15.30
N VAL A 392 20.07 -0.38 16.54
CA VAL A 392 20.67 0.56 17.50
C VAL A 392 22.18 0.75 17.35
N ASN A 393 22.91 -0.23 16.83
CA ASN A 393 24.39 -0.18 16.74
C ASN A 393 24.89 0.51 15.46
N ALA A 394 24.20 1.57 15.02
CA ALA A 394 24.64 2.47 13.95
C ALA A 394 25.63 3.51 14.47
N ASN A 395 26.85 3.05 14.81
CA ASN A 395 28.00 3.95 15.00
C ASN A 395 28.91 3.88 13.78
#